data_AF-A0A2Z5UMM8-F1
#
_entry.id   AF-A0A2Z5UMM8-F1
#
_cell.length_a   1.000
_cell.length_b   1.000
_cell.length_c   1.000
_cell.angle_alpha   90.00
_cell.angle_beta   90.00
_cell.angle_gamma   90.00
#
_symmetry.space_group_name_H-M   'P 1'
#
loop_
_entity.id
_entity.type
_entity.pdbx_description
1 polymer ?
#
loop_
_entity_poly.entity_id
_entity_poly.type
_entity_poly.pdbx_seq_one_letter_code
_entity_poly.pdbx_strand_id
1 'polypeptide(L)'
;MASPEGLSGQSAPLYEARKGVYPKAVNGPFRRFKWAIMAVTLAIYYGTPWIRWDRGPYAPDQAVLVDLANRRFYMFQIEIWPHEFYYVAGLLIMAGIGLFLVTSAVGRAWCGYACPQTVWTDLFQHVDRLVDGDRNAQLRLANGPWTARKFAKRAVKYGIYLIIAFWTGGAWIMYFADAPALTADFWTGQAAPVAYGTVAVLTATTFILGGFLREQVCVYMCPWPRIQTAMMDEKSLLVTYKDWRGEPRGSVKKAQAHPGAFGDCIDCNQCAAVCPTGIDIREGPQIGCITCALCIDACDGVMAQVGRPRGLIDYCTLDDAATERAGGAGRPIRRTLLRPRTLIYFGVWTAIGAAMLFSLGQRTRLDLAVQHERSPLYVQLSDGHIRNNYTLKLRNMETRPREAAVSVSGLPGAVLWTHAGSRENAARRIELTLPPDSVTRVRLFVAAPGAGPARQDFTISTRGLDGDPRGDSDTIQFDRPETGQ
;
A
#
# COMPACT_ATOMS: atom_id res chain seq x y z
N MET A 1 -29.36 25.27 42.15
CA MET A 1 -28.27 25.18 41.16
C MET A 1 -26.99 24.91 41.93
N ALA A 2 -26.40 23.72 41.75
CA ALA A 2 -25.14 23.39 42.42
C ALA A 2 -24.01 24.27 41.83
N SER A 3 -23.14 24.79 42.70
CA SER A 3 -21.93 25.51 42.28
C SER A 3 -21.07 24.59 41.39
N PRO A 4 -20.44 25.11 40.30
CA PRO A 4 -19.56 24.35 39.43
C PRO A 4 -18.40 23.64 40.16
N GLU A 5 -18.05 24.10 41.36
CA GLU A 5 -16.94 23.56 42.15
C GLU A 5 -17.28 22.20 42.77
N GLY A 6 -18.57 21.89 42.97
CA GLY A 6 -19.04 20.60 43.46
C GLY A 6 -18.96 19.45 42.43
N LEU A 7 -18.70 19.76 41.15
CA LEU A 7 -18.47 18.78 40.08
C LEU A 7 -16.98 18.47 39.86
N SER A 8 -16.08 19.20 40.54
CA SER A 8 -14.63 18.95 40.49
C SER A 8 -14.21 17.90 41.51
N GLY A 9 -14.83 16.71 41.43
CA GLY A 9 -14.41 15.54 42.19
C GLY A 9 -13.02 15.11 41.73
N GLN A 10 -12.00 15.50 42.50
CA GLN A 10 -10.57 15.14 42.35
C GLN A 10 -9.99 15.45 40.97
N SER A 11 -8.99 16.33 40.91
CA SER A 11 -8.13 16.51 39.74
C SER A 11 -7.36 15.21 39.45
N ALA A 12 -8.04 14.24 38.85
CA ALA A 12 -7.41 13.07 38.29
C ALA A 12 -6.43 13.57 37.23
N PRO A 13 -5.17 13.12 37.24
CA PRO A 13 -4.20 13.56 36.24
C PRO A 13 -4.77 13.27 34.84
N LEU A 14 -4.92 14.31 34.02
CA LEU A 14 -5.37 14.20 32.62
C LEU A 14 -4.40 13.38 31.75
N TYR A 15 -3.22 13.05 32.29
CA TYR A 15 -2.17 12.28 31.66
C TYR A 15 -1.74 11.11 32.57
N GLU A 16 -1.98 9.88 32.15
CA GLU A 16 -1.42 8.69 32.78
C GLU A 16 0.00 8.45 32.23
N ALA A 17 1.00 8.41 33.13
CA ALA A 17 2.37 8.10 32.75
C ALA A 17 2.44 6.70 32.09
N ARG A 18 3.10 6.62 30.94
CA ARG A 18 3.20 5.38 30.15
C ARG A 18 3.73 4.22 31.00
N LYS A 19 2.94 3.15 31.09
CA LYS A 19 3.39 1.84 31.58
C LYS A 19 4.05 1.06 30.44
N GLY A 20 5.29 0.62 30.65
CA GLY A 20 6.02 -0.15 29.64
C GLY A 20 5.37 -1.53 29.41
N VAL A 21 5.12 -1.86 28.14
CA VAL A 21 4.57 -3.18 27.76
C VAL A 21 5.72 -4.13 27.40
N TYR A 22 5.80 -5.25 28.12
CA TYR A 22 6.81 -6.30 27.92
C TYR A 22 6.12 -7.65 27.62
N PRO A 23 5.82 -7.94 26.34
CA PRO A 23 5.05 -9.12 25.97
C PRO A 23 5.84 -10.41 26.14
N LYS A 24 5.28 -11.33 26.91
CA LYS A 24 5.85 -12.68 27.12
C LYS A 24 5.92 -13.45 25.80
N ALA A 25 6.96 -14.26 25.64
CA ALA A 25 7.04 -15.21 24.53
C ALA A 25 5.87 -16.21 24.57
N VAL A 26 5.35 -16.52 23.39
CA VAL A 26 4.25 -17.46 23.20
C VAL A 26 4.56 -18.35 22.01
N ASN A 27 4.10 -19.60 22.04
CA ASN A 27 4.21 -20.55 20.95
C ASN A 27 2.82 -21.04 20.57
N GLY A 28 2.51 -21.09 19.28
CA GLY A 28 1.21 -21.53 18.79
C GLY A 28 1.03 -21.26 17.29
N PRO A 29 -0.12 -21.65 16.72
CA PRO A 29 -0.42 -21.41 15.30
C PRO A 29 -0.42 -19.91 14.94
N PHE A 30 -1.04 -19.04 15.73
CA PHE A 30 -1.14 -17.61 15.40
C PHE A 30 0.21 -16.91 15.45
N ARG A 31 1.05 -17.27 16.43
CA ARG A 31 2.44 -16.80 16.51
C ARG A 31 3.25 -17.23 15.29
N ARG A 32 3.15 -18.50 14.87
CA ARG A 32 3.84 -19.02 13.67
C ARG A 32 3.36 -18.30 12.41
N PHE A 33 2.06 -18.07 12.28
CA PHE A 33 1.50 -17.31 11.16
C PHE A 33 2.00 -15.85 11.13
N LYS A 34 2.03 -15.18 12.29
CA LYS A 34 2.58 -13.83 12.42
C LYS A 34 4.06 -13.75 12.05
N TRP A 35 4.86 -14.75 12.44
CA TRP A 35 6.25 -14.89 11.99
C TRP A 35 6.38 -15.02 10.48
N ALA A 36 5.56 -15.87 9.86
CA ALA A 36 5.56 -16.05 8.42
C ALA A 36 5.24 -14.74 7.70
N ILE A 37 4.20 -14.00 8.14
CA ILE A 37 3.86 -12.70 7.56
C ILE A 37 5.00 -11.70 7.73
N MET A 38 5.57 -11.58 8.93
CA MET A 38 6.70 -10.67 9.18
C MET A 38 7.91 -11.01 8.29
N ALA A 39 8.24 -12.29 8.14
CA ALA A 39 9.34 -12.72 7.29
C ALA A 39 9.06 -12.39 5.81
N VAL A 40 7.86 -12.68 5.32
CA VAL A 40 7.47 -12.40 3.93
C VAL A 40 7.46 -10.90 3.64
N THR A 41 6.87 -10.07 4.50
CA THR A 41 6.79 -8.62 4.27
C THR A 41 8.16 -7.96 4.32
N LEU A 42 9.02 -8.35 5.26
CA LEU A 42 10.39 -7.86 5.31
C LEU A 42 11.22 -8.36 4.13
N ALA A 43 11.06 -9.63 3.72
CA ALA A 43 11.74 -10.17 2.55
C ALA A 43 11.35 -9.44 1.26
N ILE A 44 10.06 -9.13 1.08
CA ILE A 44 9.59 -8.31 -0.05
C ILE A 44 10.20 -6.90 0.06
N TYR A 45 10.13 -6.26 1.23
CA TYR A 45 10.60 -4.90 1.42
C TYR A 45 12.12 -4.74 1.16
N TYR A 46 12.93 -5.66 1.68
CA TYR A 46 14.38 -5.61 1.50
C TYR A 46 14.85 -6.22 0.19
N GLY A 47 14.16 -7.22 -0.34
CA GLY A 47 14.59 -7.99 -1.51
C GLY A 47 14.17 -7.37 -2.83
N THR A 48 12.98 -6.76 -2.91
CA THR A 48 12.41 -6.28 -4.19
C THR A 48 13.33 -5.32 -4.96
N PRO A 49 13.99 -4.33 -4.34
CA PRO A 49 14.88 -3.40 -5.07
C PRO A 49 16.07 -4.10 -5.74
N TRP A 50 16.48 -5.27 -5.26
CA TRP A 50 17.63 -6.01 -5.79
C TRP A 50 17.27 -6.97 -6.93
N ILE A 51 15.98 -7.17 -7.20
CA ILE A 51 15.54 -8.04 -8.29
C ILE A 51 15.85 -7.35 -9.61
N ARG A 52 16.73 -7.95 -10.42
CA ARG A 52 17.02 -7.50 -11.78
C ARG A 52 15.99 -8.05 -12.76
N TRP A 53 15.63 -7.23 -13.73
CA TRP A 53 14.58 -7.49 -14.70
C TRP A 53 14.90 -6.79 -16.02
N ASP A 54 15.36 -7.56 -17.00
CA ASP A 54 15.74 -7.04 -18.31
C ASP A 54 14.52 -6.57 -19.13
N ARG A 55 14.59 -5.32 -19.61
CA ARG A 55 13.59 -4.65 -20.46
C ARG A 55 14.19 -4.15 -21.78
N GLY A 56 15.42 -4.55 -22.08
CA GLY A 56 16.23 -4.03 -23.17
C GLY A 56 17.13 -2.86 -22.76
N PRO A 57 17.99 -2.40 -23.69
CA PRO A 57 19.11 -1.50 -23.39
C PRO A 57 18.69 -0.05 -23.08
N TYR A 58 17.43 0.31 -23.30
CA TYR A 58 16.94 1.69 -23.15
C TYR A 58 16.05 1.89 -21.92
N ALA A 59 15.94 0.90 -21.04
CA ALA A 59 15.17 1.01 -19.80
C ALA A 59 15.99 0.52 -18.61
N PRO A 60 15.72 1.04 -17.40
CA PRO A 60 16.32 0.49 -16.17
C PRO A 60 16.00 -1.00 -16.04
N ASP A 61 16.94 -1.77 -15.49
CA ASP A 61 16.83 -3.21 -15.29
C ASP A 61 16.49 -3.59 -13.83
N GLN A 62 15.98 -2.65 -13.03
CA GLN A 62 15.43 -2.94 -11.70
C GLN A 62 13.94 -3.32 -11.79
N ALA A 63 13.53 -4.42 -11.15
CA ALA A 63 12.17 -4.96 -11.27
C ALA A 63 11.09 -3.96 -10.79
N VAL A 64 11.29 -3.32 -9.64
CA VAL A 64 10.37 -2.29 -9.15
C VAL A 64 11.15 -1.01 -8.91
N LEU A 65 10.80 0.04 -9.65
CA LEU A 65 11.49 1.32 -9.61
C LEU A 65 10.50 2.47 -9.78
N VAL A 66 10.53 3.41 -8.83
CA VAL A 66 9.86 4.71 -8.91
C VAL A 66 10.86 5.71 -9.47
N ASP A 67 10.96 5.79 -10.79
CA ASP A 67 11.87 6.70 -11.47
C ASP A 67 11.29 8.11 -11.48
N LEU A 68 11.69 8.90 -10.50
CA LEU A 68 11.31 10.30 -10.38
C LEU A 68 11.91 11.18 -11.49
N ALA A 69 13.08 10.83 -12.03
CA ALA A 69 13.78 11.62 -13.04
C ALA A 69 13.04 11.59 -14.38
N ASN A 70 12.63 10.39 -14.81
CA ASN A 70 11.87 10.19 -16.05
C ASN A 70 10.35 10.17 -15.83
N ARG A 71 9.91 10.30 -14.57
CA ARG A 71 8.50 10.26 -14.16
C ARG A 71 7.83 8.94 -14.60
N ARG A 72 8.47 7.83 -14.28
CA ARG A 72 8.02 6.48 -14.62
C ARG A 72 7.87 5.64 -13.37
N PHE A 73 6.90 4.74 -13.39
CA PHE A 73 6.80 3.68 -12.40
C PHE A 73 6.97 2.35 -13.11
N TYR A 74 8.02 1.61 -12.76
CA TYR A 74 8.30 0.28 -13.28
C TYR A 74 7.88 -0.77 -12.25
N MET A 75 7.19 -1.80 -12.70
CA MET A 75 6.85 -3.00 -11.94
C MET A 75 6.92 -4.21 -12.87
N PHE A 76 8.04 -4.92 -12.85
CA PHE A 76 8.41 -5.96 -13.82
C PHE A 76 8.25 -5.42 -15.26
N GLN A 77 7.53 -6.09 -16.15
CA GLN A 77 7.29 -5.60 -17.53
C GLN A 77 6.25 -4.46 -17.62
N ILE A 78 5.67 -4.04 -16.49
CA ILE A 78 4.67 -2.97 -16.49
C ILE A 78 5.38 -1.65 -16.28
N GLU A 79 5.22 -0.74 -17.22
CA GLU A 79 5.70 0.63 -17.15
C GLU A 79 4.50 1.59 -17.17
N ILE A 80 4.35 2.37 -16.12
CA ILE A 80 3.24 3.32 -15.96
C ILE A 80 3.77 4.73 -16.18
N TRP A 81 3.20 5.42 -17.18
CA TRP A 81 3.51 6.82 -17.47
C TRP A 81 2.65 7.76 -16.60
N PRO A 82 3.02 9.06 -16.46
CA PRO A 82 2.29 10.00 -15.61
C PRO A 82 0.82 10.20 -15.99
N HIS A 83 0.48 10.11 -17.27
CA HIS A 83 -0.92 10.21 -17.74
C HIS A 83 -1.72 8.93 -17.44
N GLU A 84 -1.02 7.83 -17.14
CA GLU A 84 -1.59 6.55 -16.74
C GLU A 84 -1.65 6.38 -15.23
N PHE A 85 -1.50 7.47 -14.49
CA PHE A 85 -1.57 7.47 -13.02
C PHE A 85 -2.91 6.94 -12.49
N TYR A 86 -3.94 6.88 -13.33
CA TYR A 86 -5.20 6.21 -13.00
C TYR A 86 -5.02 4.73 -12.62
N TYR A 87 -3.98 4.02 -13.11
CA TYR A 87 -3.67 2.67 -12.62
C TYR A 87 -3.24 2.68 -11.15
N VAL A 88 -2.40 3.64 -10.76
CA VAL A 88 -1.97 3.80 -9.36
C VAL A 88 -3.17 4.18 -8.48
N ALA A 89 -4.01 5.11 -8.93
CA ALA A 89 -5.24 5.47 -8.24
C ALA A 89 -6.18 4.26 -8.08
N GLY A 90 -6.33 3.43 -9.12
CA GLY A 90 -7.08 2.18 -9.06
C GLY A 90 -6.52 1.21 -8.01
N LEU A 91 -5.19 1.04 -7.94
CA LEU A 91 -4.54 0.22 -6.91
C LEU A 91 -4.80 0.75 -5.50
N LEU A 92 -4.80 2.08 -5.31
CA LEU A 92 -5.11 2.71 -4.02
C LEU A 92 -6.58 2.48 -3.60
N ILE A 93 -7.51 2.57 -4.56
CA ILE A 93 -8.92 2.24 -4.34
C ILE A 93 -9.06 0.76 -3.96
N MET A 94 -8.37 -0.13 -4.68
CA MET A 94 -8.35 -1.56 -4.35
C MET A 94 -7.76 -1.83 -2.97
N ALA A 95 -6.69 -1.14 -2.57
CA ALA A 95 -6.12 -1.26 -1.23
C ALA A 95 -7.11 -0.79 -0.15
N GLY A 96 -7.81 0.31 -0.40
CA GLY A 96 -8.91 0.80 0.45
C GLY A 96 -10.01 -0.24 0.60
N ILE A 97 -10.63 -0.68 -0.51
CA ILE A 97 -11.69 -1.70 -0.49
C ILE A 97 -11.18 -3.02 0.12
N GLY A 98 -9.95 -3.41 -0.16
CA GLY A 98 -9.31 -4.59 0.42
C GLY A 98 -9.21 -4.48 1.95
N LEU A 99 -8.89 -3.30 2.47
CA LEU A 99 -8.91 -3.06 3.92
C LEU A 99 -10.32 -3.16 4.50
N PHE A 100 -11.35 -2.66 3.82
CA PHE A 100 -12.75 -2.80 4.22
C PHE A 100 -13.19 -4.27 4.19
N LEU A 101 -12.80 -5.02 3.16
CA LEU A 101 -13.05 -6.46 3.03
C LEU A 101 -12.43 -7.23 4.19
N VAL A 102 -11.14 -7.04 4.46
CA VAL A 102 -10.45 -7.70 5.58
C VAL A 102 -11.07 -7.27 6.92
N THR A 103 -11.41 -5.99 7.07
CA THR A 103 -11.97 -5.47 8.34
C THR A 103 -13.36 -6.02 8.63
N SER A 104 -14.22 -6.07 7.63
CA SER A 104 -15.56 -6.65 7.78
C SER A 104 -15.51 -8.16 8.05
N ALA A 105 -14.54 -8.87 7.47
CA ALA A 105 -14.38 -10.31 7.65
C ALA A 105 -13.72 -10.71 8.99
N VAL A 106 -12.56 -10.13 9.31
CA VAL A 106 -11.67 -10.58 10.40
C VAL A 106 -11.21 -9.42 11.29
N GLY A 107 -12.05 -8.40 11.44
CA GLY A 107 -11.77 -7.26 12.31
C GLY A 107 -10.43 -6.60 11.97
N ARG A 108 -9.61 -6.32 12.98
CA ARG A 108 -8.38 -5.55 12.78
C ARG A 108 -7.17 -6.38 12.36
N ALA A 109 -7.36 -7.50 11.67
CA ALA A 109 -6.29 -8.44 11.32
C ALA A 109 -5.14 -7.77 10.54
N TRP A 110 -5.43 -6.79 9.69
CA TRP A 110 -4.39 -5.97 9.04
C TRP A 110 -3.42 -5.35 10.06
N CYS A 111 -3.95 -4.67 11.08
CA CYS A 111 -3.15 -4.12 12.18
C CYS A 111 -2.44 -5.22 12.97
N GLY A 112 -3.07 -6.38 13.14
CA GLY A 112 -2.52 -7.51 13.92
C GLY A 112 -1.33 -8.21 13.29
N TYR A 113 -1.25 -8.22 11.95
CA TYR A 113 -0.32 -9.08 11.22
C TYR A 113 0.59 -8.34 10.24
N ALA A 114 0.08 -7.41 9.43
CA ALA A 114 0.79 -6.93 8.23
C ALA A 114 1.07 -5.42 8.20
N CYS A 115 0.38 -4.62 9.02
CA CYS A 115 0.64 -3.18 9.12
C CYS A 115 2.13 -2.92 9.43
N PRO A 116 2.80 -1.97 8.74
CA PRO A 116 4.20 -1.64 8.97
C PRO A 116 4.53 -1.49 10.45
N GLN A 117 3.84 -0.61 11.18
CA GLN A 117 4.10 -0.38 12.60
C GLN A 117 4.19 -1.69 13.42
N THR A 118 3.30 -2.64 13.12
CA THR A 118 3.25 -3.95 13.78
C THR A 118 4.40 -4.87 13.38
N VAL A 119 4.77 -4.92 12.09
CA VAL A 119 5.89 -5.73 11.59
C VAL A 119 7.20 -5.31 12.26
N TRP A 120 7.51 -4.01 12.24
CA TRP A 120 8.75 -3.48 12.86
C TRP A 120 8.72 -3.57 14.39
N THR A 121 7.57 -3.30 15.03
CA THR A 121 7.45 -3.44 16.49
C THR A 121 7.61 -4.90 16.92
N ASP A 122 7.06 -5.87 16.19
CA ASP A 122 7.21 -7.29 16.51
C ASP A 122 8.66 -7.76 16.33
N LEU A 123 9.35 -7.28 15.30
CA LEU A 123 10.79 -7.49 15.09
C LEU A 123 11.62 -6.93 16.25
N PHE A 124 11.35 -5.69 16.67
CA PHE A 124 12.06 -5.06 17.80
C PHE A 124 11.76 -5.73 19.15
N GLN A 125 10.54 -6.24 19.35
CA GLN A 125 10.22 -7.07 20.51
C GLN A 125 10.95 -8.42 20.48
N HIS A 126 11.25 -8.95 19.30
CA HIS A 126 12.09 -10.14 19.21
C HIS A 126 13.53 -9.84 19.64
N VAL A 127 14.07 -8.71 19.20
CA VAL A 127 15.39 -8.22 19.63
C VAL A 127 15.41 -7.93 21.14
N ASP A 128 14.35 -7.36 21.72
CA ASP A 128 14.23 -7.21 23.18
C ASP A 128 14.40 -8.55 23.89
N ARG A 129 13.68 -9.59 23.42
CA ARG A 129 13.72 -10.91 24.04
C ARG A 129 15.10 -11.57 23.89
N LEU A 130 15.76 -11.35 22.76
CA LEU A 130 17.10 -11.86 22.50
C LEU A 130 18.15 -11.26 23.46
N VAL A 131 18.10 -9.94 23.71
CA VAL A 131 19.12 -9.23 24.49
C VAL A 131 18.78 -9.17 25.99
N ASP A 132 17.55 -8.78 26.32
CA ASP A 132 17.13 -8.56 27.70
C ASP A 132 16.60 -9.84 28.38
N GLY A 133 16.11 -10.80 27.60
CA GLY A 133 15.42 -12.01 28.05
C GLY A 133 13.89 -11.89 27.93
N ASP A 134 13.14 -12.89 28.40
CA ASP A 134 11.66 -12.85 28.36
C ASP A 134 11.08 -11.82 29.36
N ARG A 135 9.75 -11.61 29.35
CA ARG A 135 9.01 -10.59 30.12
C ARG A 135 9.55 -10.31 31.52
N ASN A 136 9.73 -11.34 32.36
CA ASN A 136 10.15 -11.15 33.75
C ASN A 136 11.60 -10.62 33.85
N ALA A 137 12.49 -11.04 32.96
CA ALA A 137 13.85 -10.53 32.89
C ALA A 137 13.85 -9.06 32.43
N GLN A 138 13.02 -8.72 31.46
CA GLN A 138 12.84 -7.33 31.00
C GLN A 138 12.32 -6.42 32.10
N LEU A 139 11.30 -6.86 32.86
CA LEU A 139 10.76 -6.11 33.99
C LEU A 139 11.80 -5.90 35.10
N ARG A 140 12.53 -6.95 35.48
CA ARG A 140 13.62 -6.84 36.47
C ARG A 140 14.71 -5.90 35.98
N LEU A 141 15.10 -5.99 34.71
CA LEU A 141 16.12 -5.11 34.13
C LEU A 141 15.65 -3.66 34.03
N ALA A 142 14.37 -3.42 33.71
CA ALA A 142 13.78 -2.10 33.65
C ALA A 142 13.78 -1.43 35.04
N ASN A 143 13.30 -2.15 36.06
CA ASN A 143 13.14 -1.62 37.42
C ASN A 143 14.43 -1.65 38.26
N GLY A 144 15.45 -2.40 37.84
CA GLY A 144 16.74 -2.47 38.55
C GLY A 144 17.63 -1.24 38.34
N PRO A 145 18.66 -1.04 39.19
CA PRO A 145 19.59 0.08 39.09
C PRO A 145 20.43 0.03 37.80
N TRP A 146 20.98 1.19 37.42
CA TRP A 146 21.91 1.28 36.30
C TRP A 146 23.26 0.66 36.66
N THR A 147 23.45 -0.59 36.23
CA THR A 147 24.72 -1.33 36.34
C THR A 147 25.44 -1.36 34.98
N ALA A 148 26.75 -1.62 34.98
CA ALA A 148 27.53 -1.79 33.73
C ALA A 148 26.90 -2.85 32.80
N ARG A 149 26.39 -3.95 33.37
CA ARG A 149 25.66 -4.99 32.63
C ARG A 149 24.37 -4.45 31.99
N LYS A 150 23.59 -3.65 32.70
CA LYS A 150 22.37 -3.02 32.16
C LYS A 150 22.73 -2.05 31.04
N PHE A 151 23.76 -1.23 31.23
CA PHE A 151 24.25 -0.33 30.19
C PHE A 151 24.68 -1.08 28.92
N ALA A 152 25.51 -2.12 29.05
CA ALA A 152 25.95 -2.94 27.92
C ALA A 152 24.77 -3.57 27.17
N LYS A 153 23.79 -4.15 27.88
CA LYS A 153 22.57 -4.68 27.26
C LYS A 153 21.78 -3.61 26.51
N ARG A 154 21.61 -2.41 27.08
CA ARG A 154 20.91 -1.30 26.42
C ARG A 154 21.66 -0.80 25.18
N ALA A 155 22.98 -0.66 25.27
CA ALA A 155 23.82 -0.26 24.15
C ALA A 155 23.74 -1.27 22.99
N VAL A 156 23.88 -2.57 23.27
CA VAL A 156 23.73 -3.63 22.25
C VAL A 156 22.33 -3.60 21.65
N LYS A 157 21.29 -3.51 22.48
CA LYS A 157 19.91 -3.48 22.01
C LYS A 157 19.62 -2.30 21.09
N TYR A 158 19.98 -1.10 21.52
CA TYR A 158 19.74 0.11 20.73
C TYR A 158 20.66 0.18 19.50
N GLY A 159 21.86 -0.42 19.56
CA GLY A 159 22.70 -0.64 18.38
C GLY A 159 21.99 -1.52 17.34
N ILE A 160 21.41 -2.65 17.74
CA ILE A 160 20.62 -3.50 16.83
C ILE A 160 19.41 -2.75 16.28
N TYR A 161 18.70 -1.98 17.11
CA TYR A 161 17.58 -1.15 16.65
C TYR A 161 18.00 -0.16 15.60
N LEU A 162 19.11 0.54 15.83
CA LEU A 162 19.64 1.55 14.93
C LEU A 162 20.08 0.91 13.61
N ILE A 163 20.71 -0.27 13.64
CA ILE A 163 21.08 -1.02 12.43
C ILE A 163 19.83 -1.39 11.62
N ILE A 164 18.82 -1.99 12.24
CA ILE A 164 17.56 -2.36 11.55
C ILE A 164 16.87 -1.11 10.98
N ALA A 165 16.80 -0.03 11.77
CA ALA A 165 16.18 1.22 11.34
C ALA A 165 16.96 1.89 10.19
N PHE A 166 18.29 1.86 10.23
CA PHE A 166 19.17 2.35 9.18
C PHE A 166 18.95 1.59 7.87
N TRP A 167 18.97 0.25 7.93
CA TRP A 167 18.67 -0.58 6.77
C TRP A 167 17.25 -0.37 6.26
N THR A 168 16.28 -0.13 7.15
CA THR A 168 14.91 0.23 6.76
C THR A 168 14.90 1.51 5.91
N GLY A 169 15.53 2.59 6.40
CA GLY A 169 15.64 3.83 5.63
C GLY A 169 16.41 3.65 4.31
N GLY A 170 17.50 2.86 4.35
CA GLY A 170 18.32 2.55 3.17
C GLY A 170 17.56 1.76 2.10
N ALA A 171 16.79 0.75 2.49
CA ALA A 171 15.98 -0.03 1.55
C ALA A 171 14.91 0.82 0.87
N TRP A 172 14.32 1.80 1.58
CA TRP A 172 13.33 2.69 0.98
C TRP A 172 13.88 3.51 -0.18
N ILE A 173 15.07 4.11 -0.03
CA ILE A 173 15.66 4.94 -1.10
C ILE A 173 15.99 4.12 -2.35
N MET A 174 16.28 2.82 -2.19
CA MET A 174 16.53 1.90 -3.31
C MET A 174 15.29 1.64 -4.17
N TYR A 175 14.08 2.00 -3.72
CA TYR A 175 12.90 1.98 -4.60
C TYR A 175 12.84 3.16 -5.57
N PHE A 176 13.67 4.19 -5.41
CA PHE A 176 13.61 5.45 -6.18
C PHE A 176 14.80 5.68 -7.11
N ALA A 177 15.86 4.89 -6.97
CA ALA A 177 17.01 4.88 -7.86
C ALA A 177 17.60 3.46 -7.92
N ASP A 178 18.42 3.19 -8.92
CA ASP A 178 19.04 1.87 -9.13
C ASP A 178 19.77 1.41 -7.85
N ALA A 179 19.34 0.28 -7.28
CA ALA A 179 19.77 -0.15 -5.95
C ALA A 179 21.30 -0.42 -5.87
N PRO A 180 21.94 -1.14 -6.82
CA PRO A 180 23.39 -1.31 -6.81
C PRO A 180 24.17 0.01 -6.90
N ALA A 181 23.84 0.87 -7.88
CA ALA A 181 24.53 2.14 -8.08
C ALA A 181 24.34 3.08 -6.88
N LEU A 182 23.09 3.24 -6.42
CA LEU A 182 22.76 4.08 -5.28
C LEU A 182 23.47 3.60 -4.01
N THR A 183 23.59 2.29 -3.82
CA THR A 183 24.32 1.75 -2.67
C THR A 183 25.80 2.13 -2.73
N ALA A 184 26.44 1.99 -3.89
CA ALA A 184 27.83 2.41 -4.08
C ALA A 184 27.99 3.91 -3.83
N ASP A 185 27.16 4.74 -4.46
CA ASP A 185 27.18 6.21 -4.31
C ASP A 185 26.95 6.66 -2.86
N PHE A 186 26.07 5.96 -2.14
CA PHE A 186 25.79 6.27 -0.74
C PHE A 186 27.04 6.08 0.12
N TRP A 187 27.78 4.99 -0.07
CA TRP A 187 28.98 4.67 0.71
C TRP A 187 30.22 5.45 0.27
N THR A 188 30.29 5.91 -1.00
CA THR A 188 31.37 6.77 -1.50
C THR A 188 31.16 8.25 -1.18
N GLY A 189 30.01 8.64 -0.62
CA GLY A 189 29.70 10.04 -0.32
C GLY A 189 29.17 10.84 -1.52
N GLN A 190 28.83 10.17 -2.62
CA GLN A 190 28.45 10.78 -3.90
C GLN A 190 26.93 10.77 -4.15
N ALA A 191 26.15 10.11 -3.30
CA ALA A 191 24.69 10.09 -3.45
C ALA A 191 24.09 11.50 -3.30
N ALA A 192 22.91 11.71 -3.89
CA ALA A 192 22.19 12.97 -3.76
C ALA A 192 21.90 13.30 -2.27
N PRO A 193 22.03 14.56 -1.82
CA PRO A 193 21.78 14.95 -0.43
C PRO A 193 20.41 14.53 0.12
N VAL A 194 19.40 14.49 -0.75
CA VAL A 194 18.06 14.02 -0.41
C VAL A 194 18.05 12.56 0.04
N ALA A 195 18.90 11.69 -0.54
CA ALA A 195 18.99 10.29 -0.15
C ALA A 195 19.47 10.14 1.30
N TYR A 196 20.52 10.87 1.69
CA TYR A 196 21.00 10.90 3.07
C TYR A 196 19.94 11.44 4.04
N GLY A 197 19.27 12.54 3.67
CA GLY A 197 18.18 13.11 4.46
C GLY A 197 17.02 12.12 4.66
N THR A 198 16.59 11.45 3.60
CA THR A 198 15.53 10.43 3.65
C THR A 198 15.93 9.24 4.53
N VAL A 199 17.16 8.72 4.38
CA VAL A 199 17.66 7.63 5.23
C VAL A 199 17.67 8.08 6.69
N ALA A 200 18.17 9.27 7.00
CA ALA A 200 18.21 9.78 8.38
C ALA A 200 16.80 9.90 9.00
N VAL A 201 15.85 10.49 8.27
CA VAL A 201 14.45 10.67 8.74
C VAL A 201 13.77 9.31 8.92
N LEU A 202 13.89 8.39 7.97
CA LEU A 202 13.29 7.05 8.07
C LEU A 202 13.95 6.19 9.14
N THR A 203 15.26 6.34 9.34
CA THR A 203 15.98 5.71 10.45
C THR A 203 15.45 6.24 11.78
N ALA A 204 15.40 7.55 11.96
CA ALA A 204 14.94 8.18 13.19
C ALA A 204 13.49 7.77 13.51
N THR A 205 12.60 7.87 12.53
CA THR A 205 11.19 7.49 12.70
C THR A 205 11.03 6.00 12.99
N THR A 206 11.69 5.10 12.26
CA THR A 206 11.62 3.65 12.53
C THR A 206 12.16 3.33 13.92
N PHE A 207 13.28 3.92 14.30
CA PHE A 207 13.92 3.75 15.61
C PHE A 207 13.01 4.23 16.74
N ILE A 208 12.45 5.42 16.62
CA ILE A 208 11.59 6.05 17.65
C ILE A 208 10.23 5.34 17.72
N LEU A 209 9.51 5.27 16.59
CA LEU A 209 8.14 4.78 16.52
C LEU A 209 8.07 3.28 16.79
N GLY A 210 8.95 2.48 16.19
CA GLY A 210 8.98 1.03 16.38
C GLY A 210 9.72 0.63 17.67
N GLY A 211 10.84 1.28 17.98
CA GLY A 211 11.68 0.89 19.11
C GLY A 211 11.11 1.32 20.46
N PHE A 212 10.51 2.52 20.55
CA PHE A 212 10.12 3.13 21.83
C PHE A 212 8.61 3.35 21.96
N LEU A 213 7.96 4.01 20.99
CA LEU A 213 6.53 4.37 21.10
C LEU A 213 5.61 3.16 20.94
N ARG A 214 5.89 2.25 20.00
CA ARG A 214 5.22 0.94 19.84
C ARG A 214 3.69 1.03 19.90
N GLU A 215 3.09 0.56 20.99
CA GLU A 215 1.64 0.55 21.22
C GLU A 215 1.05 1.96 21.27
N GLN A 216 1.83 2.98 21.65
CA GLN A 216 1.39 4.37 21.65
C GLN A 216 1.04 4.84 20.24
N VAL A 217 1.79 4.38 19.23
CA VAL A 217 1.47 4.67 17.82
C VAL A 217 0.11 4.04 17.48
N CYS A 218 -0.08 2.79 17.85
CA CYS A 218 -1.31 2.05 17.55
C CYS A 218 -2.54 2.56 18.32
N VAL A 219 -2.39 3.13 19.52
CA VAL A 219 -3.53 3.57 20.35
C VAL A 219 -3.85 5.06 20.14
N TYR A 220 -2.83 5.91 20.06
CA TYR A 220 -3.02 7.37 20.12
C TYR A 220 -2.76 8.07 18.78
N MET A 221 -1.76 7.65 18.00
CA MET A 221 -1.38 8.34 16.76
C MET A 221 -2.14 7.82 15.53
N CYS A 222 -2.34 6.50 15.47
CA CYS A 222 -2.95 5.85 14.32
C CYS A 222 -4.46 6.11 14.29
N PRO A 223 -5.02 6.57 13.16
CA PRO A 223 -6.48 6.75 13.03
C PRO A 223 -7.21 5.43 12.79
N TRP A 224 -6.51 4.41 12.28
CA TRP A 224 -7.10 3.12 11.90
C TRP A 224 -7.84 2.36 12.99
N PRO A 225 -7.40 2.30 14.26
CA PRO A 225 -8.18 1.67 15.33
C PRO A 225 -9.61 2.19 15.40
N ARG A 226 -9.82 3.50 15.23
CA ARG A 226 -11.14 4.14 15.30
C ARG A 226 -11.95 3.84 14.03
N ILE A 227 -11.34 4.08 12.86
CA ILE A 227 -12.00 3.86 11.56
C ILE A 227 -12.38 2.39 11.40
N GLN A 228 -11.45 1.45 11.66
CA GLN A 228 -11.74 0.02 11.55
C GLN A 228 -12.80 -0.43 12.54
N THR A 229 -12.79 0.09 13.77
CA THR A 229 -13.83 -0.28 14.74
C THR A 229 -15.22 0.15 14.29
N ALA A 230 -15.34 1.33 13.65
CA ALA A 230 -16.60 1.78 13.06
C ALA A 230 -17.01 0.99 11.80
N MET A 231 -16.09 0.28 11.14
CA MET A 231 -16.38 -0.54 9.96
C MET A 231 -16.85 -1.96 10.31
N MET A 232 -16.55 -2.45 11.51
CA MET A 232 -16.94 -3.78 11.98
C MET A 232 -18.46 -3.84 12.26
N ASP A 233 -19.05 -5.01 12.10
CA ASP A 233 -20.44 -5.30 12.45
C ASP A 233 -20.52 -6.50 13.42
N GLU A 234 -21.72 -6.85 13.87
CA GLU A 234 -21.98 -7.97 14.80
C GLU A 234 -21.52 -9.32 14.24
N LYS A 235 -21.28 -9.41 12.93
CA LYS A 235 -20.86 -10.61 12.20
C LYS A 235 -19.36 -10.57 11.87
N SER A 236 -18.63 -9.50 12.19
CA SER A 236 -17.17 -9.45 12.04
C SER A 236 -16.49 -10.32 13.08
N LEU A 237 -15.49 -11.13 12.68
CA LEU A 237 -14.74 -11.94 13.63
C LEU A 237 -13.83 -11.06 14.48
N LEU A 238 -13.99 -11.15 15.81
CA LEU A 238 -13.18 -10.46 16.80
C LEU A 238 -12.50 -11.49 17.69
N VAL A 239 -11.30 -11.17 18.17
CA VAL A 239 -10.69 -11.97 19.25
C VAL A 239 -11.46 -11.66 20.54
N THR A 240 -12.12 -12.66 21.10
CA THR A 240 -13.08 -12.49 22.18
C THR A 240 -12.80 -13.49 23.31
N TYR A 241 -12.77 -12.99 24.55
CA TYR A 241 -12.83 -13.84 25.74
C TYR A 241 -14.29 -14.24 25.99
N LYS A 242 -14.55 -15.55 26.05
CA LYS A 242 -15.90 -16.09 26.26
C LYS A 242 -16.25 -16.02 27.75
N ASP A 243 -16.70 -14.86 28.22
CA ASP A 243 -17.04 -14.58 29.62
C ASP A 243 -18.11 -15.54 30.17
N TRP A 244 -19.09 -15.93 29.35
CA TRP A 244 -20.12 -16.91 29.71
C TRP A 244 -19.59 -18.32 30.00
N ARG A 245 -18.37 -18.62 29.57
CA ARG A 245 -17.68 -19.89 29.82
C ARG A 245 -16.59 -19.73 30.88
N GLY A 246 -15.94 -18.57 30.89
CA GLY A 246 -14.77 -18.30 31.73
C GLY A 246 -15.11 -17.85 33.15
N GLU A 247 -16.25 -17.18 33.36
CA GLU A 247 -16.60 -16.55 34.62
C GLU A 247 -17.64 -17.37 35.43
N PRO A 248 -17.59 -17.31 36.78
CA PRO A 248 -16.59 -16.61 37.59
C PRO A 248 -15.23 -17.32 37.53
N ARG A 249 -14.17 -16.56 37.31
CA ARG A 249 -12.79 -17.08 37.23
C ARG A 249 -12.24 -17.49 38.59
N GLY A 250 -11.41 -18.53 38.63
CA GLY A 250 -10.77 -18.98 39.86
C GLY A 250 -9.65 -19.97 39.63
N SER A 251 -8.69 -20.01 40.56
CA SER A 251 -7.54 -20.90 40.43
C SER A 251 -7.96 -22.37 40.37
N VAL A 252 -7.15 -23.22 39.74
CA VAL A 252 -7.40 -24.67 39.61
C VAL A 252 -7.69 -25.31 40.97
N LYS A 253 -6.95 -24.93 42.02
CA LYS A 253 -7.15 -25.43 43.38
C LYS A 253 -8.53 -25.06 43.95
N LYS A 254 -8.98 -23.81 43.73
CA LYS A 254 -10.30 -23.36 44.18
C LYS A 254 -11.42 -24.08 43.44
N ALA A 255 -11.27 -24.26 42.13
CA ALA A 255 -12.21 -25.00 41.30
C ALA A 255 -12.31 -26.49 41.67
N GLN A 256 -11.20 -27.12 42.07
CA GLN A 256 -11.19 -28.49 42.58
C GLN A 256 -11.87 -28.60 43.95
N ALA A 257 -11.65 -27.63 44.83
CA ALA A 257 -12.28 -27.59 46.15
C ALA A 257 -13.80 -27.30 46.08
N HIS A 258 -14.25 -26.59 45.05
CA HIS A 258 -15.66 -26.23 44.85
C HIS A 258 -16.10 -26.58 43.42
N PRO A 259 -16.33 -27.88 43.12
CA PRO A 259 -16.72 -28.31 41.78
C PRO A 259 -17.98 -27.57 41.28
N GLY A 260 -17.93 -27.04 40.06
CA GLY A 260 -19.05 -26.32 39.44
C GLY A 260 -19.19 -24.84 39.85
N ALA A 261 -18.43 -24.35 40.84
CA ALA A 261 -18.52 -22.96 41.30
C ALA A 261 -17.71 -21.96 40.47
N PHE A 262 -16.83 -22.43 39.58
CA PHE A 262 -15.93 -21.61 38.76
C PHE A 262 -16.01 -22.00 37.30
N GLY A 263 -15.89 -21.01 36.41
CA GLY A 263 -15.78 -21.22 34.97
C GLY A 263 -14.40 -21.73 34.54
N ASP A 264 -14.18 -21.76 33.23
CA ASP A 264 -12.96 -22.32 32.63
C ASP A 264 -11.73 -21.43 32.78
N CYS A 265 -11.90 -20.14 33.09
CA CYS A 265 -10.77 -19.23 33.32
C CYS A 265 -10.10 -19.48 34.67
N ILE A 266 -8.81 -19.81 34.65
CA ILE A 266 -8.03 -20.09 35.86
C ILE A 266 -7.33 -18.87 36.48
N ASP A 267 -7.64 -17.67 35.98
CA ASP A 267 -7.06 -16.38 36.41
C ASP A 267 -5.51 -16.32 36.38
N CYS A 268 -4.89 -16.91 35.35
CA CYS A 268 -3.42 -17.00 35.23
C CYS A 268 -2.73 -15.75 34.66
N ASN A 269 -3.49 -14.76 34.18
CA ASN A 269 -3.02 -13.53 33.52
C ASN A 269 -2.11 -13.75 32.28
N GLN A 270 -2.02 -14.95 31.72
CA GLN A 270 -1.14 -15.21 30.56
C GLN A 270 -1.60 -14.48 29.30
N CYS A 271 -2.91 -14.36 29.07
CA CYS A 271 -3.48 -13.66 27.92
C CYS A 271 -3.11 -12.16 27.90
N ALA A 272 -3.19 -11.48 29.05
CA ALA A 272 -2.70 -10.11 29.20
C ALA A 272 -1.17 -10.05 29.11
N ALA A 273 -0.46 -11.08 29.58
CA ALA A 273 0.99 -11.09 29.62
C ALA A 273 1.65 -11.13 28.23
N VAL A 274 0.99 -11.75 27.25
CA VAL A 274 1.48 -11.88 25.86
C VAL A 274 0.97 -10.76 24.93
N CYS A 275 0.08 -9.90 25.42
CA CYS A 275 -0.52 -8.85 24.61
C CYS A 275 0.50 -7.77 24.23
N PRO A 276 0.74 -7.50 22.93
CA PRO A 276 1.71 -6.51 22.50
C PRO A 276 1.29 -5.06 22.77
N THR A 277 0.00 -4.83 23.03
CA THR A 277 -0.56 -3.51 23.38
C THR A 277 -0.90 -3.38 24.86
N GLY A 278 -0.66 -4.42 25.66
CA GLY A 278 -0.83 -4.38 27.12
C GLY A 278 -2.28 -4.45 27.63
N ILE A 279 -3.26 -4.69 26.76
CA ILE A 279 -4.67 -4.84 27.16
C ILE A 279 -4.94 -6.18 27.86
N ASP A 280 -5.91 -6.20 28.76
CA ASP A 280 -6.51 -7.43 29.29
C ASP A 280 -7.77 -7.79 28.52
N ILE A 281 -7.69 -8.81 27.67
CA ILE A 281 -8.80 -9.26 26.83
C ILE A 281 -10.04 -9.71 27.61
N ARG A 282 -9.91 -9.98 28.92
CA ARG A 282 -11.04 -10.37 29.79
C ARG A 282 -11.94 -9.20 30.16
N GLU A 283 -11.47 -7.97 29.99
CA GLU A 283 -12.26 -6.74 30.20
C GLU A 283 -13.16 -6.41 29.00
N GLY A 284 -13.17 -7.28 27.98
CA GLY A 284 -13.99 -7.11 26.79
C GLY A 284 -13.29 -6.32 25.67
N PRO A 285 -14.06 -5.89 24.66
CA PRO A 285 -13.53 -5.19 23.49
C PRO A 285 -12.87 -3.86 23.86
N GLN A 286 -11.62 -3.69 23.47
CA GLN A 286 -10.82 -2.48 23.74
C GLN A 286 -10.18 -1.97 22.46
N ILE A 287 -10.06 -0.65 22.34
CA ILE A 287 -9.42 0.01 21.19
C ILE A 287 -7.94 -0.39 21.01
N GLY A 288 -7.28 -0.83 22.07
CA GLY A 288 -5.91 -1.36 22.01
C GLY A 288 -5.80 -2.74 21.35
N CYS A 289 -6.90 -3.47 21.16
CA CYS A 289 -6.87 -4.81 20.56
C CYS A 289 -6.59 -4.73 19.05
N ILE A 290 -5.42 -5.20 18.62
CA ILE A 290 -5.05 -5.31 17.20
C ILE A 290 -5.44 -6.65 16.58
N THR A 291 -6.21 -7.51 17.28
CA THR A 291 -6.66 -8.84 16.79
C THR A 291 -5.53 -9.73 16.27
N CYS A 292 -4.37 -9.73 16.94
CA CYS A 292 -3.21 -10.56 16.59
C CYS A 292 -3.24 -11.98 17.15
N ALA A 293 -4.28 -12.33 17.93
CA ALA A 293 -4.54 -13.66 18.47
C ALA A 293 -3.43 -14.32 19.33
N LEU A 294 -2.40 -13.59 19.76
CA LEU A 294 -1.37 -14.13 20.66
C LEU A 294 -1.95 -14.57 22.01
N CYS A 295 -3.03 -13.92 22.47
CA CYS A 295 -3.76 -14.33 23.67
C CYS A 295 -4.50 -15.67 23.49
N ILE A 296 -4.91 -16.04 22.27
CA ILE A 296 -5.50 -17.35 21.97
C ILE A 296 -4.44 -18.43 22.17
N ASP A 297 -3.27 -18.29 21.52
CA ASP A 297 -2.15 -19.24 21.65
C ASP A 297 -1.74 -19.45 23.12
N ALA A 298 -1.67 -18.36 23.90
CA ALA A 298 -1.30 -18.42 25.31
C ALA A 298 -2.38 -19.11 26.17
N CYS A 299 -3.65 -18.78 25.93
CA CYS A 299 -4.76 -19.37 26.68
C CYS A 299 -4.91 -20.86 26.38
N ASP A 300 -4.87 -21.25 25.11
CA ASP A 300 -4.97 -22.65 24.69
C ASP A 300 -3.82 -23.50 25.21
N GLY A 301 -2.62 -22.93 25.29
CA GLY A 301 -1.47 -23.57 25.94
C GLY A 301 -1.74 -23.86 27.41
N VAL A 302 -2.29 -22.89 28.15
CA VAL A 302 -2.65 -23.06 29.57
C VAL A 302 -3.81 -24.06 29.72
N MET A 303 -4.87 -23.95 28.91
CA MET A 303 -6.02 -24.86 28.95
C MET A 303 -5.60 -26.31 28.74
N ALA A 304 -4.70 -26.55 27.77
CA ALA A 304 -4.13 -27.87 27.53
C ALA A 304 -3.34 -28.41 28.74
N GLN A 305 -2.58 -27.56 29.43
CA GLN A 305 -1.80 -27.96 30.61
C GLN A 305 -2.68 -28.33 31.80
N VAL A 306 -3.81 -27.65 31.98
CA VAL A 306 -4.75 -27.91 33.09
C VAL A 306 -5.85 -28.90 32.75
N GLY A 307 -5.86 -29.45 31.53
CA GLY A 307 -6.85 -30.43 31.07
C GLY A 307 -8.24 -29.85 30.83
N ARG A 308 -8.36 -28.55 30.51
CA ARG A 308 -9.64 -27.90 30.14
C ARG A 308 -9.77 -27.75 28.62
N PRO A 309 -11.00 -27.69 28.07
CA PRO A 309 -11.17 -27.52 26.63
C PRO A 309 -10.55 -26.20 26.13
N ARG A 310 -10.06 -26.19 24.88
CA ARG A 310 -9.50 -24.99 24.23
C ARG A 310 -10.59 -24.00 23.80
N GLY A 311 -10.20 -22.83 23.29
CA GLY A 311 -11.15 -21.84 22.74
C GLY A 311 -11.90 -21.05 23.81
N LEU A 312 -11.28 -20.84 24.98
CA LEU A 312 -11.78 -19.90 25.98
C LEU A 312 -11.62 -18.45 25.51
N ILE A 313 -10.55 -18.19 24.76
CA ILE A 313 -10.39 -17.00 23.93
C ILE A 313 -10.32 -17.51 22.49
N ASP A 314 -11.16 -16.97 21.61
CA ASP A 314 -11.20 -17.39 20.22
C ASP A 314 -11.64 -16.24 19.29
N TYR A 315 -11.49 -16.42 17.98
CA TYR A 315 -12.20 -15.58 17.01
C TYR A 315 -13.69 -15.90 17.05
N CYS A 316 -14.48 -14.94 17.48
CA CYS A 316 -15.92 -15.07 17.66
C CYS A 316 -16.61 -13.79 17.16
N THR A 317 -17.74 -13.95 16.48
CA THR A 317 -18.62 -12.82 16.16
C THR A 317 -19.54 -12.52 17.34
N LEU A 318 -20.15 -11.32 17.38
CA LEU A 318 -21.13 -11.01 18.42
C LEU A 318 -22.39 -11.87 18.28
N ASP A 319 -22.81 -12.17 17.05
CA ASP A 319 -23.90 -13.13 16.75
C ASP A 319 -23.60 -14.54 17.31
N ASP A 320 -22.38 -15.04 17.07
CA ASP A 320 -21.96 -16.36 17.54
C ASP A 320 -21.83 -16.37 19.06
N ALA A 321 -21.33 -15.29 19.67
CA ALA A 321 -21.27 -15.14 21.12
C ALA A 321 -22.67 -15.21 21.75
N ALA A 322 -23.66 -14.51 21.18
CA ALA A 322 -25.05 -14.59 21.64
C ALA A 322 -25.63 -16.00 21.49
N THR A 323 -25.32 -16.68 20.39
CA THR A 323 -25.77 -18.06 20.13
C THR A 323 -25.16 -19.06 21.11
N GLU A 324 -23.86 -18.98 21.35
CA GLU A 324 -23.15 -19.84 22.31
C GLU A 324 -23.64 -19.60 23.75
N ARG A 325 -23.92 -18.35 24.12
CA ARG A 325 -24.53 -18.00 25.43
C ARG A 325 -25.89 -18.66 25.64
N ALA A 326 -26.67 -18.81 24.57
CA ALA A 326 -27.96 -19.48 24.59
C ALA A 326 -27.87 -21.02 24.52
N GLY A 327 -26.64 -21.59 24.54
CA GLY A 327 -26.41 -23.03 24.46
C GLY A 327 -26.40 -23.60 23.03
N GLY A 328 -26.45 -22.74 22.02
CA GLY A 328 -26.29 -23.14 20.62
C GLY A 328 -24.82 -23.27 20.20
N ALA A 329 -24.59 -23.85 19.02
CA ALA A 329 -23.26 -23.85 18.40
C ALA A 329 -23.10 -22.63 17.49
N GLY A 330 -21.92 -21.98 17.57
CA GLY A 330 -21.55 -20.90 16.67
C GLY A 330 -21.56 -21.34 15.20
N ARG A 331 -21.78 -20.37 14.28
CA ARG A 331 -21.82 -20.67 12.85
C ARG A 331 -20.42 -21.10 12.37
N PRO A 332 -20.34 -22.01 11.39
CA PRO A 332 -19.05 -22.36 10.79
C PRO A 332 -18.36 -21.12 10.21
N ILE A 333 -17.04 -20.97 10.43
CA ILE A 333 -16.22 -19.83 9.97
C ILE A 333 -16.47 -19.53 8.48
N ARG A 334 -16.65 -20.57 7.65
CA ARG A 334 -16.97 -20.41 6.21
C ARG A 334 -18.25 -19.59 5.97
N ARG A 335 -19.32 -19.81 6.74
CA ARG A 335 -20.56 -19.03 6.63
C ARG A 335 -20.39 -17.60 7.15
N THR A 336 -19.56 -17.42 8.18
CA THR A 336 -19.23 -16.09 8.71
C THR A 336 -18.48 -15.22 7.69
N LEU A 337 -17.56 -15.85 6.94
CA LEU A 337 -16.77 -15.20 5.89
C LEU A 337 -17.54 -15.04 4.57
N LEU A 338 -18.37 -16.00 4.17
CA LEU A 338 -19.15 -15.99 2.91
C LEU A 338 -20.54 -15.38 3.12
N ARG A 339 -20.59 -14.11 3.54
CA ARG A 339 -21.85 -13.36 3.72
C ARG A 339 -22.03 -12.29 2.63
N PRO A 340 -23.26 -11.82 2.36
CA PRO A 340 -23.50 -10.87 1.27
C PRO A 340 -22.59 -9.63 1.29
N ARG A 341 -22.36 -9.03 2.46
CA ARG A 341 -21.50 -7.84 2.61
C ARG A 341 -20.04 -8.10 2.17
N THR A 342 -19.43 -9.20 2.63
CA THR A 342 -18.05 -9.54 2.27
C THR A 342 -17.94 -9.98 0.82
N LEU A 343 -18.96 -10.69 0.30
CA LEU A 343 -19.04 -11.06 -1.11
C LEU A 343 -19.19 -9.85 -2.03
N ILE A 344 -19.95 -8.82 -1.63
CA ILE A 344 -20.06 -7.56 -2.38
C ILE A 344 -18.70 -6.86 -2.43
N TYR A 345 -18.03 -6.69 -1.28
CA TYR A 345 -16.69 -6.06 -1.27
C TYR A 345 -15.68 -6.86 -2.08
N PHE A 346 -15.68 -8.18 -1.97
CA PHE A 346 -14.81 -9.06 -2.77
C PHE A 346 -15.14 -8.96 -4.26
N GLY A 347 -16.43 -8.91 -4.62
CA GLY A 347 -16.90 -8.75 -5.99
C GLY A 347 -16.45 -7.43 -6.61
N VAL A 348 -16.66 -6.30 -5.90
CA VAL A 348 -16.21 -4.98 -6.34
C VAL A 348 -14.68 -4.92 -6.45
N TRP A 349 -13.96 -5.44 -5.44
CA TRP A 349 -12.49 -5.49 -5.46
C TRP A 349 -11.97 -6.28 -6.66
N THR A 350 -12.55 -7.45 -6.92
CA THR A 350 -12.17 -8.30 -8.06
C THR A 350 -12.55 -7.67 -9.39
N ALA A 351 -13.72 -7.02 -9.48
CA ALA A 351 -14.17 -6.35 -10.69
C ALA A 351 -13.25 -5.19 -11.08
N ILE A 352 -12.82 -4.37 -10.11
CA ILE A 352 -11.85 -3.29 -10.35
C ILE A 352 -10.51 -3.88 -10.83
N GLY A 353 -10.00 -4.92 -10.15
CA GLY A 353 -8.77 -5.59 -10.56
C GLY A 353 -8.85 -6.15 -11.98
N ALA A 354 -9.96 -6.82 -12.32
CA ALA A 354 -10.19 -7.35 -13.66
C ALA A 354 -10.29 -6.23 -14.71
N ALA A 355 -11.01 -5.14 -14.42
CA ALA A 355 -11.13 -3.99 -15.32
C ALA A 355 -9.77 -3.32 -15.56
N MET A 356 -8.94 -3.20 -14.52
CA MET A 356 -7.58 -2.66 -14.65
C MET A 356 -6.67 -3.57 -15.46
N LEU A 357 -6.70 -4.89 -15.22
CA LEU A 357 -5.93 -5.86 -16.01
C LEU A 357 -6.37 -5.86 -17.49
N PHE A 358 -7.67 -5.77 -17.74
CA PHE A 358 -8.22 -5.64 -19.09
C PHE A 358 -7.76 -4.35 -19.77
N SER A 359 -7.90 -3.21 -19.10
CA SER A 359 -7.42 -1.91 -19.57
C SER A 359 -5.93 -1.94 -19.89
N LEU A 360 -5.11 -2.54 -19.02
CA LEU A 360 -3.68 -2.66 -19.21
C LEU A 360 -3.33 -3.54 -20.43
N GLY A 361 -4.09 -4.62 -20.67
CA GLY A 361 -3.89 -5.48 -21.84
C GLY A 361 -4.31 -4.83 -23.17
N GLN A 362 -5.31 -3.94 -23.14
CA GLN A 362 -5.81 -3.23 -24.34
C GLN A 362 -5.05 -1.94 -24.64
N ARG A 363 -4.18 -1.49 -23.73
CA ARG A 363 -3.38 -0.29 -23.88
C ARG A 363 -2.56 -0.29 -25.19
N THR A 364 -2.65 0.81 -25.93
CA THR A 364 -1.75 1.11 -27.04
C THR A 364 -0.43 1.66 -26.51
N ARG A 365 0.68 1.25 -27.13
CA ARG A 365 2.03 1.73 -26.77
C ARG A 365 2.52 2.87 -27.66
N LEU A 366 1.64 3.36 -28.55
CA LEU A 366 1.85 4.51 -29.40
C LEU A 366 0.62 5.41 -29.25
N ASP A 367 0.86 6.65 -28.83
CA ASP A 367 -0.17 7.63 -28.51
C ASP A 367 0.08 8.93 -29.28
N LEU A 368 -1.01 9.57 -29.71
CA LEU A 368 -1.01 10.75 -30.57
C LEU A 368 -1.92 11.82 -29.96
N ALA A 369 -1.31 12.94 -29.57
CA ALA A 369 -2.06 14.14 -29.26
C ALA A 369 -1.80 15.22 -30.33
N VAL A 370 -2.87 15.75 -30.92
CA VAL A 370 -2.79 16.79 -31.95
C VAL A 370 -3.24 18.12 -31.36
N GLN A 371 -2.47 19.18 -31.62
CA GLN A 371 -2.82 20.53 -31.18
C GLN A 371 -2.83 21.49 -32.38
N HIS A 372 -3.99 22.04 -32.71
CA HIS A 372 -4.12 23.06 -33.76
C HIS A 372 -3.50 24.38 -33.27
N GLU A 373 -2.56 24.92 -34.05
CA GLU A 373 -1.99 26.24 -33.83
C GLU A 373 -2.95 27.32 -34.34
N ARG A 374 -3.45 28.17 -33.43
CA ARG A 374 -4.48 29.17 -33.74
C ARG A 374 -3.93 30.53 -34.17
N SER A 375 -2.61 30.71 -34.22
CA SER A 375 -1.94 31.97 -34.55
C SER A 375 -0.77 31.74 -35.50
N PRO A 376 -0.96 31.92 -36.83
CA PRO A 376 -2.22 32.20 -37.51
C PRO A 376 -3.13 30.95 -37.58
N LEU A 377 -4.45 31.15 -37.63
CA LEU A 377 -5.44 30.05 -37.73
C LEU A 377 -5.32 29.28 -39.06
N TYR A 378 -5.06 30.00 -40.14
CA TYR A 378 -4.80 29.44 -41.47
C TYR A 378 -3.90 30.39 -42.27
N VAL A 379 -3.24 29.86 -43.29
CA VAL A 379 -2.44 30.63 -44.26
C VAL A 379 -2.84 30.23 -45.67
N GLN A 380 -3.18 31.20 -46.50
CA GLN A 380 -3.42 30.97 -47.92
C GLN A 380 -2.09 30.88 -48.67
N LEU A 381 -1.93 29.83 -49.46
CA LEU A 381 -0.75 29.56 -50.28
C LEU A 381 -0.94 30.16 -51.69
N SER A 382 0.16 30.33 -52.41
CA SER A 382 0.18 30.96 -53.75
C SER A 382 -0.65 30.26 -54.82
N ASP A 383 -0.96 28.98 -54.61
CA ASP A 383 -1.74 28.14 -55.51
C ASP A 383 -3.21 27.97 -55.06
N GLY A 384 -3.67 28.79 -54.11
CA GLY A 384 -5.05 28.77 -53.62
C GLY A 384 -5.37 27.69 -52.59
N HIS A 385 -4.39 26.86 -52.20
CA HIS A 385 -4.55 25.95 -51.07
C HIS A 385 -4.53 26.73 -49.75
N ILE A 386 -5.25 26.21 -48.76
CA ILE A 386 -5.20 26.70 -47.38
C ILE A 386 -4.32 25.77 -46.57
N ARG A 387 -3.45 26.32 -45.73
CA ARG A 387 -2.57 25.58 -44.82
C ARG A 387 -2.89 25.89 -43.37
N ASN A 388 -3.11 24.85 -42.59
CA ASN A 388 -3.22 24.91 -41.15
C ASN A 388 -2.01 24.23 -40.51
N ASN A 389 -1.63 24.72 -39.34
CA ASN A 389 -0.45 24.26 -38.64
C ASN A 389 -0.87 23.48 -37.39
N TYR A 390 -0.32 22.30 -37.20
CA TYR A 390 -0.59 21.44 -36.06
C TYR A 390 0.72 21.10 -35.35
N THR A 391 0.65 20.91 -34.04
CA THR A 391 1.73 20.31 -33.25
C THR A 391 1.30 18.91 -32.87
N LEU A 392 1.98 17.91 -33.40
CA LEU A 392 1.83 16.52 -32.99
C LEU A 392 2.72 16.25 -31.78
N LYS A 393 2.17 15.58 -30.78
CA LYS A 393 2.92 14.97 -29.68
C LYS A 393 2.75 13.47 -29.81
N LEU A 394 3.76 12.82 -30.39
CA LEU A 394 3.81 11.37 -30.57
C LEU A 394 4.55 10.77 -29.38
N ARG A 395 3.95 9.81 -28.68
CA ARG A 395 4.58 9.14 -27.54
C ARG A 395 4.88 7.70 -27.90
N ASN A 396 6.17 7.36 -27.93
CA ASN A 396 6.61 5.98 -28.05
C ASN A 396 6.80 5.42 -26.64
N MET A 397 5.88 4.56 -26.21
CA MET A 397 5.90 3.91 -24.89
C MET A 397 6.57 2.53 -24.94
N GLU A 398 7.40 2.28 -25.95
CA GLU A 398 8.27 1.11 -25.98
C GLU A 398 9.71 1.50 -25.70
N THR A 399 10.44 0.54 -25.13
CA THR A 399 11.87 0.64 -24.83
C THR A 399 12.74 0.45 -26.07
N ARG A 400 12.20 0.65 -27.28
CA ARG A 400 12.92 0.55 -28.57
C ARG A 400 12.50 1.66 -29.53
N PRO A 401 13.40 2.13 -30.41
CA PRO A 401 13.04 3.04 -31.49
C PRO A 401 11.92 2.43 -32.35
N ARG A 402 11.02 3.28 -32.84
CA ARG A 402 9.82 2.87 -33.57
C ARG A 402 9.60 3.72 -34.81
N GLU A 403 9.38 3.07 -35.94
CA GLU A 403 8.94 3.74 -37.16
C GLU A 403 7.42 3.91 -37.12
N ALA A 404 6.94 5.15 -37.15
CA ALA A 404 5.52 5.47 -37.10
C ALA A 404 5.10 6.20 -38.37
N ALA A 405 4.03 5.71 -39.00
CA ALA A 405 3.35 6.41 -40.07
C ALA A 405 2.29 7.35 -39.50
N VAL A 406 2.31 8.62 -39.93
CA VAL A 406 1.24 9.59 -39.67
C VAL A 406 0.46 9.81 -40.96
N SER A 407 -0.86 9.65 -40.91
CA SER A 407 -1.76 9.81 -42.06
C SER A 407 -2.99 10.65 -41.76
N VAL A 408 -3.51 11.31 -42.79
CA VAL A 408 -4.74 12.12 -42.73
C VAL A 408 -5.88 11.46 -43.50
N SER A 409 -7.06 11.43 -42.90
CA SER A 409 -8.33 10.98 -43.50
C SER A 409 -9.46 11.98 -43.24
N GLY A 410 -10.49 11.99 -44.09
CA GLY A 410 -11.63 12.92 -43.94
C GLY A 410 -11.45 14.30 -44.59
N LEU A 411 -10.26 14.59 -45.15
CA LEU A 411 -9.94 15.83 -45.86
C LEU A 411 -9.48 15.53 -47.31
N PRO A 412 -10.39 15.60 -48.32
CA PRO A 412 -10.04 15.36 -49.71
C PRO A 412 -9.00 16.35 -50.22
N GLY A 413 -8.05 15.87 -51.02
CA GLY A 413 -6.94 16.68 -51.54
C GLY A 413 -5.90 17.12 -50.50
N ALA A 414 -6.02 16.68 -49.24
CA ALA A 414 -5.07 17.07 -48.20
C ALA A 414 -3.69 16.45 -48.44
N VAL A 415 -2.66 17.25 -48.22
CA VAL A 415 -1.26 16.83 -48.17
C VAL A 415 -0.61 17.37 -46.90
N LEU A 416 0.34 16.63 -46.35
CA LEU A 416 1.02 16.94 -45.11
C LEU A 416 2.53 16.82 -45.24
N TRP A 417 3.24 17.66 -44.49
CA TRP A 417 4.70 17.64 -44.36
C TRP A 417 5.12 18.19 -42.99
N THR A 418 6.35 17.89 -42.58
CA THR A 418 6.93 18.39 -41.33
C THR A 418 7.83 19.59 -41.58
N HIS A 419 8.28 20.26 -40.52
CA HIS A 419 9.29 21.32 -40.62
C HIS A 419 10.61 20.88 -41.29
N ALA A 420 10.96 19.58 -41.22
CA ALA A 420 12.17 19.08 -41.88
C ALA A 420 11.97 18.83 -43.39
N GLY A 421 10.71 18.74 -43.83
CA GLY A 421 10.36 18.57 -45.23
C GLY A 421 9.95 19.89 -45.90
N SER A 422 9.72 19.81 -47.20
CA SER A 422 9.12 20.88 -47.99
C SER A 422 7.78 20.43 -48.57
N ARG A 423 7.03 21.39 -49.12
CA ARG A 423 5.78 21.11 -49.84
C ARG A 423 5.97 20.17 -51.03
N GLU A 424 7.16 20.15 -51.63
CA GLU A 424 7.48 19.29 -52.77
C GLU A 424 7.46 17.80 -52.39
N ASN A 425 7.77 17.50 -51.12
CA ASN A 425 7.72 16.15 -50.56
C ASN A 425 6.41 15.89 -49.79
N ALA A 426 5.38 16.73 -49.97
CA ALA A 426 4.13 16.58 -49.26
C ALA A 426 3.39 15.35 -49.76
N ALA A 427 2.94 14.53 -48.81
CA ALA A 427 2.23 13.28 -49.09
C ALA A 427 0.97 13.20 -48.22
N ARG A 428 0.12 12.18 -48.41
CA ARG A 428 -0.97 11.89 -47.46
C ARG A 428 -0.54 11.13 -46.21
N ARG A 429 0.68 10.59 -46.26
CA ARG A 429 1.31 9.81 -45.23
C ARG A 429 2.79 10.18 -45.17
N ILE A 430 3.28 10.42 -43.96
CA ILE A 430 4.71 10.59 -43.68
C ILE A 430 5.14 9.54 -42.68
N GLU A 431 6.42 9.21 -42.70
CA GLU A 431 7.04 8.28 -41.77
C GLU A 431 7.99 9.04 -40.85
N LEU A 432 7.98 8.66 -39.58
CA LEU A 432 8.73 9.31 -38.52
C LEU A 432 9.38 8.25 -37.64
N THR A 433 10.69 8.34 -37.47
CA THR A 433 11.43 7.57 -36.47
C THR A 433 11.22 8.20 -35.10
N LEU A 434 10.57 7.48 -34.20
CA LEU A 434 10.35 7.88 -32.82
C LEU A 434 11.41 7.24 -31.90
N PRO A 435 12.17 8.04 -31.13
CA PRO A 435 13.09 7.51 -30.14
C PRO A 435 12.37 6.67 -29.07
N PRO A 436 13.05 5.68 -28.44
CA PRO A 436 12.49 4.89 -27.35
C PRO A 436 12.10 5.76 -26.15
N ASP A 437 11.07 5.34 -25.42
CA ASP A 437 10.61 5.95 -24.15
C ASP A 437 10.56 7.49 -24.19
N SER A 438 10.03 8.05 -25.27
CA SER A 438 10.10 9.50 -25.52
C SER A 438 8.81 10.10 -26.06
N VAL A 439 8.69 11.41 -25.86
CA VAL A 439 7.64 12.23 -26.48
C VAL A 439 8.28 13.09 -27.57
N THR A 440 8.02 12.75 -28.82
CA THR A 440 8.48 13.52 -29.98
C THR A 440 7.46 14.59 -30.34
N ARG A 441 7.90 15.85 -30.39
CA ARG A 441 7.07 16.97 -30.83
C ARG A 441 7.39 17.30 -32.27
N VAL A 442 6.40 17.20 -33.14
CA VAL A 442 6.56 17.48 -34.58
C VAL A 442 5.57 18.56 -34.98
N ARG A 443 6.06 19.64 -35.59
CA ARG A 443 5.20 20.61 -36.25
C ARG A 443 4.80 20.05 -37.61
N LEU A 444 3.51 19.83 -37.78
CA LEU A 444 2.88 19.30 -38.98
C LEU A 444 2.16 20.42 -39.71
N PHE A 445 2.43 20.55 -41.00
CA PHE A 445 1.70 21.41 -41.89
C PHE A 445 0.71 20.56 -42.67
N VAL A 446 -0.57 20.93 -42.66
CA VAL A 446 -1.60 20.27 -43.47
C VAL A 446 -2.14 21.31 -44.44
N ALA A 447 -2.05 21.04 -45.73
CA ALA A 447 -2.65 21.86 -46.76
C ALA A 447 -3.75 21.12 -47.49
N ALA A 448 -4.85 21.80 -47.76
CA ALA A 448 -6.00 21.28 -48.50
C ALA A 448 -6.57 22.35 -49.43
N PRO A 449 -7.36 21.97 -50.46
CA PRO A 449 -7.99 22.94 -51.35
C PRO A 449 -8.79 24.00 -50.58
N GLY A 450 -8.73 25.25 -51.05
CA GLY A 450 -9.47 26.36 -50.45
C GLY A 450 -11.00 26.26 -50.61
N ALA A 451 -11.47 25.46 -51.58
CA ALA A 451 -12.88 25.14 -51.72
C ALA A 451 -13.31 24.12 -50.63
N GLY A 452 -14.30 24.50 -49.84
CA GLY A 452 -14.85 23.65 -48.77
C GLY A 452 -15.53 24.48 -47.68
N PRO A 453 -16.13 23.82 -46.68
CA PRO A 453 -16.72 24.52 -45.55
C PRO A 453 -15.63 25.24 -44.73
N ALA A 454 -16.02 26.36 -44.11
CA ALA A 454 -15.16 27.19 -43.26
C ALA A 454 -14.51 26.38 -42.12
N ARG A 455 -15.22 25.37 -41.60
CA ARG A 455 -14.69 24.37 -40.68
C ARG A 455 -15.01 22.97 -41.18
N GLN A 456 -13.99 22.11 -41.20
CA GLN A 456 -14.13 20.71 -41.58
C GLN A 456 -13.40 19.82 -40.59
N ASP A 457 -14.11 18.86 -40.00
CA ASP A 457 -13.47 17.85 -39.17
C ASP A 457 -12.71 16.85 -40.04
N PHE A 458 -11.50 16.48 -39.61
CA PHE A 458 -10.69 15.45 -40.22
C PHE A 458 -9.90 14.70 -39.15
N THR A 459 -9.43 13.51 -39.48
CA THR A 459 -8.72 12.65 -38.53
C THR A 459 -7.27 12.55 -38.92
N ILE A 460 -6.39 12.78 -37.94
CA ILE A 460 -4.98 12.44 -38.02
C ILE A 460 -4.79 11.13 -37.26
N SER A 461 -4.18 10.15 -37.90
CA SER A 461 -3.89 8.85 -37.30
C SER A 461 -2.39 8.59 -37.32
N THR A 462 -1.90 7.93 -36.28
CA THR A 462 -0.57 7.34 -36.25
C THR A 462 -0.67 5.83 -36.12
N ARG A 463 0.21 5.10 -36.81
CA ARG A 463 0.35 3.64 -36.65
C ARG A 463 1.82 3.27 -36.69
N GLY A 464 2.23 2.34 -35.83
CA GLY A 464 3.56 1.75 -35.95
C GLY A 464 3.67 0.89 -37.19
N LEU A 465 4.85 0.91 -37.81
CA LEU A 465 5.19 0.11 -38.97
C LEU A 465 5.88 -1.21 -38.59
N ASP A 466 6.02 -1.44 -37.30
CA ASP A 466 6.83 -2.47 -36.68
C ASP A 466 6.02 -3.24 -35.60
N GLY A 467 5.81 -4.54 -35.83
CA GLY A 467 5.30 -5.49 -34.83
C GLY A 467 3.85 -5.29 -34.37
N ASP A 468 3.56 -4.22 -33.63
CA ASP A 468 2.22 -3.85 -33.17
C ASP A 468 1.59 -2.84 -34.14
N PRO A 469 0.58 -3.20 -34.94
CA PRO A 469 -0.07 -2.27 -35.87
C PRO A 469 -1.02 -1.31 -35.15
N ARG A 470 -1.29 -1.52 -33.85
CA ARG A 470 -2.16 -0.63 -33.06
C ARG A 470 -1.50 0.74 -32.96
N GLY A 471 -2.31 1.74 -33.20
CA GLY A 471 -1.95 3.13 -33.18
C GLY A 471 -3.07 3.96 -32.59
N ASP A 472 -2.97 5.26 -32.74
CA ASP A 472 -3.90 6.20 -32.14
C ASP A 472 -4.35 7.23 -33.18
N SER A 473 -5.50 7.85 -32.94
CA SER A 473 -6.09 8.80 -33.88
C SER A 473 -6.83 9.90 -33.15
N ASP A 474 -6.68 11.12 -33.65
CA ASP A 474 -7.32 12.31 -33.10
C ASP A 474 -8.11 13.02 -34.21
N THR A 475 -9.36 13.39 -33.91
CA THR A 475 -10.24 14.10 -34.84
C THR A 475 -10.19 15.58 -34.49
N ILE A 476 -9.74 16.39 -35.45
CA ILE A 476 -9.51 17.83 -35.26
C ILE A 476 -10.10 18.64 -36.41
N GLN A 477 -10.18 19.95 -36.21
CA GLN A 477 -10.75 20.88 -37.16
C GLN A 477 -9.71 21.44 -38.11
N PHE A 478 -10.11 21.53 -39.38
CA PHE A 478 -9.47 22.28 -40.44
C PHE A 478 -10.29 23.55 -40.71
N ASP A 479 -9.73 24.70 -40.34
CA ASP A 479 -10.30 26.02 -40.60
C ASP A 479 -9.88 26.54 -41.98
N ARG A 480 -10.81 27.22 -42.66
CA ARG A 480 -10.64 27.95 -43.91
C ARG A 480 -11.14 29.39 -43.72
N PRO A 481 -10.75 30.34 -44.59
CA PRO A 481 -11.40 31.65 -44.61
C PRO A 481 -12.92 31.48 -44.76
N GLU A 482 -13.69 32.22 -43.98
CA GLU A 482 -15.12 32.38 -44.27
C GLU A 482 -15.22 33.04 -45.64
N THR A 483 -15.68 32.29 -46.65
CA THR A 483 -16.13 32.89 -47.90
C THR A 483 -17.32 33.76 -47.54
N GLY A 484 -17.09 35.08 -47.46
CA GLY A 484 -18.16 36.05 -47.27
C GLY A 484 -19.27 35.77 -48.27
N GLN A 485 -20.50 35.66 -47.76
CA GLN A 485 -21.69 35.77 -48.60
C GLN A 485 -21.74 37.14 -49.25
#